data_AF-A0A6L9K3Q4-F1
#
_entry.id   AF-A0A6L9K3Q4-F1
#
_cell.length_a   1.000
_cell.length_b   1.000
_cell.length_c   1.000
_cell.angle_alpha   90.00
_cell.angle_beta   90.00
_cell.angle_gamma   90.00
#
_symmetry.space_group_name_H-M   'P 1'
#
loop_
_entity.id
_entity.type
_entity.pdbx_description
1 polymer ?
#
loop_
_entity_poly.entity_id
_entity_poly.type
_entity_poly.pdbx_seq_one_letter_code
_entity_poly.pdbx_strand_id
1 'polypeptide(L)'
;MKKHQLNLVLAVLLFLMPVFLFGQAPPTLGTTSSFALFTASGAFSNVGASTTVTGDVGTNVGAFSAFPPGTLVGQQHVADATSAQAATDVATAYSSLNQGGVVISVGLGGQTLTPGVYSTGAASTLNGTLTLDGQGNSNAIFIIRIGGALSTGISSNVSLIGSASLCNVYWQIGGALTLGDNSVFKGTAIVDGAIHLLEGSSLQGRALSTAGAIDLHNNVVTVTTDNTIALSVPGTNVQTICINTPITNITYTSTGATGATFTGLPAGVTGSFNGNTVTISGSPTTATGSPFNYTVTLTGGCGSATANGTITVNAPTAPIVGTITQPTCDVATGSVVLSGLPAGDWTINPGAIAGSTTSTTISGLAPGTYNYTVTNAAGCISVASVNVVINALPATPSAPIVGTITQPTCLVATGSVVLSGLPAGNWTINPGAITGSTTSITISGLAPGTYNYTVTNA
;
A
#
# COMPACT_ATOMS: atom_id res chain seq x y z
N MET A 1 -21.96 57.87 -16.46
CA MET A 1 -21.65 56.79 -15.48
C MET A 1 -21.73 55.36 -16.05
N LYS A 2 -22.73 55.01 -16.88
CA LYS A 2 -22.87 53.63 -17.41
C LYS A 2 -21.72 53.13 -18.31
N LYS A 3 -21.08 53.99 -19.12
CA LYS A 3 -19.93 53.60 -19.98
C LYS A 3 -18.63 53.32 -19.18
N HIS A 4 -18.39 54.03 -18.08
CA HIS A 4 -17.21 53.79 -17.23
C HIS A 4 -17.36 52.53 -16.37
N GLN A 5 -18.58 52.22 -15.92
CA GLN A 5 -18.86 50.96 -15.21
C GLN A 5 -18.73 49.74 -16.15
N LEU A 6 -19.11 49.86 -17.42
CA LEU A 6 -18.95 48.77 -18.40
C LEU A 6 -17.47 48.49 -18.74
N ASN A 7 -16.64 49.54 -18.89
CA ASN A 7 -15.20 49.37 -19.13
C ASN A 7 -14.44 48.84 -17.90
N LEU A 8 -14.88 49.19 -16.69
CA LEU A 8 -14.29 48.68 -15.45
C LEU A 8 -14.67 47.21 -15.22
N VAL A 9 -15.91 46.82 -15.51
CA VAL A 9 -16.35 45.41 -15.45
C VAL A 9 -15.65 44.57 -16.53
N LEU A 10 -15.44 45.09 -17.74
CA LEU A 10 -14.74 44.37 -18.81
C LEU A 10 -13.24 44.20 -18.54
N ALA A 11 -12.59 45.18 -17.89
CA ALA A 11 -11.18 45.08 -17.46
C ALA A 11 -10.98 44.13 -16.27
N VAL A 12 -11.93 44.07 -15.34
CA VAL A 12 -11.90 43.12 -14.21
C VAL A 12 -12.24 41.70 -14.67
N LEU A 13 -13.13 41.52 -15.66
CA LEU A 13 -13.41 40.20 -16.25
C LEU A 13 -12.23 39.64 -17.06
N LEU A 14 -11.39 40.50 -17.65
CA LEU A 14 -10.16 40.10 -18.35
C LEU A 14 -9.06 39.62 -17.37
N PHE A 15 -9.07 40.08 -16.12
CA PHE A 15 -8.15 39.67 -15.06
C PHE A 15 -8.58 38.41 -14.30
N LEU A 16 -9.81 37.91 -14.55
CA LEU A 16 -10.39 36.72 -13.92
C LEU A 16 -10.61 35.55 -14.88
N MET A 17 -10.12 35.62 -16.13
CA MET A 17 -10.09 34.43 -16.98
C MET A 17 -9.08 33.43 -16.40
N PRO A 18 -9.47 32.18 -16.10
CA PRO A 18 -8.50 31.14 -15.85
C PRO A 18 -7.62 31.03 -17.10
N VAL A 19 -6.31 31.14 -16.92
CA VAL A 19 -5.36 30.73 -17.96
C VAL A 19 -5.67 29.26 -18.21
N PHE A 20 -6.25 28.96 -19.37
CA PHE A 20 -6.44 27.58 -19.79
C PHE A 20 -5.05 26.95 -19.89
N LEU A 21 -4.68 26.12 -18.91
CA LEU A 21 -3.59 25.15 -19.08
C LEU A 21 -4.10 24.14 -20.10
N PHE A 22 -3.76 24.33 -21.37
CA PHE A 22 -3.66 23.18 -22.26
C PHE A 22 -2.65 22.24 -21.61
N GLY A 23 -3.09 21.02 -21.25
CA GLY A 23 -2.18 20.01 -20.70
C GLY A 23 -1.03 19.82 -21.68
N GLN A 24 0.17 20.20 -21.27
CA GLN A 24 1.37 19.99 -22.06
C GLN A 24 1.60 18.50 -22.20
N ALA A 25 1.53 17.99 -23.43
CA ALA A 25 1.86 16.61 -23.70
C ALA A 25 3.38 16.53 -23.96
N PRO A 26 4.12 15.68 -23.23
CA PRO A 26 5.50 15.38 -23.58
C PRO A 26 5.56 14.69 -24.95
N PRO A 27 6.67 14.85 -25.70
CA PRO A 27 6.86 14.13 -26.96
C PRO A 27 6.94 12.63 -26.69
N THR A 28 6.34 11.84 -27.58
CA THR A 28 6.57 10.38 -27.57
C THR A 28 7.92 10.09 -28.20
N LEU A 29 8.85 9.54 -27.44
CA LEU A 29 10.21 9.25 -27.92
C LEU A 29 10.33 7.88 -28.62
N GLY A 30 9.35 6.98 -28.45
CA GLY A 30 9.41 5.65 -29.06
C GLY A 30 10.72 4.92 -28.75
N THR A 31 11.35 4.36 -29.79
CA THR A 31 12.66 3.69 -29.71
C THR A 31 13.81 4.64 -29.34
N THR A 32 13.69 5.95 -29.53
CA THR A 32 14.75 6.91 -29.11
C THR A 32 14.79 7.14 -27.60
N SER A 33 13.87 6.55 -26.84
CA SER A 33 13.85 6.63 -25.37
C SER A 33 15.09 5.98 -24.72
N SER A 34 15.72 4.98 -25.35
CA SER A 34 16.95 4.37 -24.82
C SER A 34 18.23 5.11 -25.22
N PHE A 35 18.18 5.98 -26.23
CA PHE A 35 19.35 6.68 -26.76
C PHE A 35 19.73 7.90 -25.93
N ALA A 36 21.02 8.00 -25.59
CA ALA A 36 21.66 9.21 -25.09
C ALA A 36 21.96 10.18 -26.22
N LEU A 37 22.51 9.67 -27.33
CA LEU A 37 22.92 10.46 -28.49
C LEU A 37 22.53 9.71 -29.75
N PHE A 38 21.79 10.35 -30.64
CA PHE A 38 21.36 9.72 -31.90
C PHE A 38 21.30 10.75 -33.02
N THR A 39 21.72 10.36 -34.22
CA THR A 39 21.46 11.14 -35.45
C THR A 39 20.82 10.26 -36.52
N ALA A 40 19.71 10.72 -37.10
CA ALA A 40 19.07 10.03 -38.22
C ALA A 40 19.92 10.10 -39.49
N SER A 41 20.70 11.16 -39.68
CA SER A 41 21.60 11.35 -40.81
C SER A 41 22.75 12.28 -40.45
N GLY A 42 23.91 11.72 -40.13
CA GLY A 42 25.13 12.44 -39.84
C GLY A 42 26.25 11.53 -39.36
N ALA A 43 27.48 12.00 -39.51
CA ALA A 43 28.62 11.34 -38.89
C ALA A 43 28.53 11.46 -37.35
N PHE A 44 28.98 10.45 -36.63
CA PHE A 44 29.10 10.45 -35.19
C PHE A 44 30.57 10.27 -34.85
N SER A 45 31.18 11.28 -34.22
CA SER A 45 32.61 11.31 -33.91
C SER A 45 32.88 11.67 -32.45
N ASN A 46 33.99 11.17 -31.92
CA ASN A 46 34.53 11.60 -30.63
C ASN A 46 36.05 11.62 -30.71
N VAL A 47 36.65 12.71 -30.25
CA VAL A 47 38.12 12.87 -30.19
C VAL A 47 38.67 12.76 -28.77
N GLY A 48 37.82 12.79 -27.74
CA GLY A 48 38.22 12.77 -26.34
C GLY A 48 38.20 11.38 -25.70
N ALA A 49 39.31 10.95 -25.11
CA ALA A 49 39.38 9.67 -24.39
C ALA A 49 38.59 9.66 -23.07
N SER A 50 38.39 10.84 -22.46
CA SER A 50 37.61 10.97 -21.22
C SER A 50 36.10 11.01 -21.47
N THR A 51 35.66 10.97 -22.73
CA THR A 51 34.23 10.96 -23.06
C THR A 51 33.57 9.70 -22.51
N THR A 52 32.54 9.86 -21.67
CA THR A 52 31.72 8.77 -21.14
C THR A 52 30.26 9.01 -21.47
N VAL A 53 29.62 8.01 -22.09
CA VAL A 53 28.19 8.06 -22.42
C VAL A 53 27.46 6.90 -21.76
N THR A 54 26.39 7.19 -21.01
CA THR A 54 25.47 6.21 -20.44
C THR A 54 24.11 6.30 -21.13
N GLY A 55 23.69 5.21 -21.76
CA GLY A 55 22.57 5.13 -22.70
C GLY A 55 23.04 4.73 -24.10
N ASP A 56 22.09 4.36 -24.97
CA ASP A 56 22.43 3.90 -26.32
C ASP A 56 22.93 5.05 -27.19
N VAL A 57 23.76 4.75 -28.18
CA VAL A 57 24.27 5.72 -29.16
C VAL A 57 24.08 5.22 -30.57
N GLY A 58 23.93 6.12 -31.55
CA GLY A 58 23.83 5.65 -32.92
C GLY A 58 23.76 6.70 -34.02
N THR A 59 23.95 6.20 -35.23
CA THR A 59 23.66 6.91 -36.48
C THR A 59 22.96 5.97 -37.44
N ASN A 60 21.83 6.40 -38.01
CA ASN A 60 21.16 5.60 -39.04
C ASN A 60 21.83 5.74 -40.40
N VAL A 61 22.32 6.95 -40.74
CA VAL A 61 23.08 7.23 -41.97
C VAL A 61 24.30 8.06 -41.62
N GLY A 62 25.49 7.50 -41.76
CA GLY A 62 26.75 8.22 -41.55
C GLY A 62 27.86 7.34 -41.00
N ALA A 63 29.08 7.87 -40.96
CA ALA A 63 30.20 7.20 -40.33
C ALA A 63 30.06 7.25 -38.80
N PHE A 64 30.51 6.20 -38.11
CA PHE A 64 30.55 6.14 -36.65
C PHE A 64 31.97 5.85 -36.18
N SER A 65 32.55 6.78 -35.41
CA SER A 65 33.93 6.68 -34.90
C SER A 65 34.05 7.42 -33.56
N ALA A 66 33.60 6.79 -32.47
CA ALA A 66 33.59 7.46 -31.16
C ALA A 66 34.03 6.62 -29.94
N PHE A 67 33.81 5.30 -29.97
CA PHE A 67 34.06 4.39 -28.85
C PHE A 67 34.81 3.15 -29.36
N PRO A 68 36.16 3.16 -29.37
CA PRO A 68 37.11 4.12 -28.77
C PRO A 68 37.27 5.46 -29.54
N PRO A 69 37.86 6.53 -28.93
CA PRO A 69 38.57 6.53 -27.66
C PRO A 69 37.69 6.69 -26.41
N GLY A 70 36.42 7.05 -26.55
CA GLY A 70 35.51 7.20 -25.41
C GLY A 70 35.10 5.87 -24.79
N THR A 71 34.35 5.94 -23.70
CA THR A 71 33.70 4.81 -23.03
C THR A 71 32.18 4.87 -23.19
N LEU A 72 31.57 3.77 -23.63
CA LEU A 72 30.12 3.62 -23.78
C LEU A 72 29.57 2.62 -22.75
N VAL A 73 28.55 3.04 -22.00
CA VAL A 73 27.73 2.21 -21.12
C VAL A 73 26.32 2.15 -21.72
N GLY A 74 26.14 1.30 -22.72
CA GLY A 74 24.93 1.20 -23.54
C GLY A 74 25.22 0.40 -24.81
N GLN A 75 24.26 0.36 -25.73
CA GLN A 75 24.42 -0.27 -27.05
C GLN A 75 24.76 0.75 -28.13
N GLN A 76 25.50 0.29 -29.13
CA GLN A 76 25.77 1.04 -30.35
C GLN A 76 24.86 0.53 -31.48
N HIS A 77 24.14 1.45 -32.12
CA HIS A 77 23.25 1.16 -33.25
C HIS A 77 23.68 1.96 -34.49
N VAL A 78 24.20 1.27 -35.52
CA VAL A 78 24.69 1.90 -36.75
C VAL A 78 24.10 1.20 -37.96
N ALA A 79 23.22 1.92 -38.68
CA ALA A 79 22.54 1.43 -39.88
C ALA A 79 21.88 0.03 -39.71
N ASP A 80 21.22 -0.16 -38.57
CA ASP A 80 20.48 -1.37 -38.20
C ASP A 80 18.96 -1.09 -38.07
N ALA A 81 18.18 -2.12 -37.74
CA ALA A 81 16.73 -1.98 -37.60
C ALA A 81 16.32 -0.99 -36.49
N THR A 82 17.06 -0.96 -35.38
CA THR A 82 16.78 -0.07 -34.25
C THR A 82 17.05 1.40 -34.62
N SER A 83 18.19 1.69 -35.25
CA SER A 83 18.55 3.03 -35.72
C SER A 83 17.64 3.51 -36.87
N ALA A 84 17.16 2.61 -37.73
CA ALA A 84 16.15 2.94 -38.74
C ALA A 84 14.81 3.36 -38.12
N GLN A 85 14.34 2.64 -37.10
CA GLN A 85 13.12 3.04 -36.37
C GLN A 85 13.35 4.32 -35.57
N ALA A 86 14.50 4.46 -34.91
CA ALA A 86 14.89 5.66 -34.17
C ALA A 86 14.91 6.91 -35.07
N ALA A 87 15.31 6.79 -36.34
CA ALA A 87 15.25 7.87 -37.32
C ALA A 87 13.81 8.35 -37.61
N THR A 88 12.85 7.43 -37.60
CA THR A 88 11.42 7.76 -37.76
C THR A 88 10.86 8.40 -36.49
N ASP A 89 11.22 7.83 -35.34
CA ASP A 89 10.72 8.25 -34.03
C ASP A 89 11.27 9.65 -33.65
N VAL A 90 12.54 9.98 -33.97
CA VAL A 90 13.10 11.32 -33.72
C VAL A 90 12.39 12.40 -34.55
N ALA A 91 12.06 12.12 -35.81
CA ALA A 91 11.32 13.06 -36.66
C ALA A 91 9.89 13.30 -36.14
N THR A 92 9.25 12.23 -35.66
CA THR A 92 7.93 12.28 -35.03
C THR A 92 7.98 13.09 -33.73
N ALA A 93 8.97 12.83 -32.88
CA ALA A 93 9.17 13.53 -31.62
C ALA A 93 9.45 15.02 -31.85
N TYR A 94 10.31 15.37 -32.84
CA TYR A 94 10.55 16.77 -33.24
C TYR A 94 9.25 17.47 -33.64
N SER A 95 8.45 16.83 -34.48
CA SER A 95 7.19 17.40 -34.97
C SER A 95 6.18 17.59 -33.85
N SER A 96 6.12 16.68 -32.88
CA SER A 96 5.21 16.76 -31.72
C SER A 96 5.49 17.93 -30.78
N LEU A 97 6.72 18.47 -30.79
CA LEU A 97 7.09 19.65 -30.00
C LEU A 97 6.69 20.97 -30.67
N ASN A 98 6.18 20.96 -31.91
CA ASN A 98 5.71 22.15 -32.61
C ASN A 98 4.35 22.62 -32.07
N GLN A 99 4.34 23.09 -30.81
CA GLN A 99 3.16 23.54 -30.08
C GLN A 99 3.23 25.03 -29.77
N GLY A 100 2.09 25.74 -29.73
CA GLY A 100 2.04 27.16 -29.36
C GLY A 100 2.65 27.40 -27.98
N GLY A 101 3.36 28.52 -27.80
CA GLY A 101 4.07 28.83 -26.56
C GLY A 101 4.31 30.32 -26.35
N VAL A 102 4.70 30.67 -25.13
CA VAL A 102 5.06 32.04 -24.74
C VAL A 102 6.38 32.42 -25.40
N VAL A 103 6.40 33.56 -26.09
CA VAL A 103 7.64 34.07 -26.68
C VAL A 103 8.53 34.65 -25.59
N ILE A 104 9.79 34.22 -25.54
CA ILE A 104 10.81 34.67 -24.58
C ILE A 104 12.03 35.24 -25.31
N SER A 105 12.91 35.90 -24.57
CA SER A 105 14.15 36.45 -25.12
C SER A 105 15.08 35.37 -25.65
N VAL A 106 15.78 35.66 -26.76
CA VAL A 106 16.83 34.81 -27.37
C VAL A 106 18.07 34.63 -26.48
N GLY A 107 18.26 35.50 -25.48
CA GLY A 107 19.27 35.33 -24.44
C GLY A 107 18.69 34.60 -23.25
N LEU A 108 18.93 33.29 -23.14
CA LEU A 108 18.33 32.43 -22.11
C LEU A 108 18.97 32.59 -20.73
N GLY A 109 20.20 33.12 -20.69
CA GLY A 109 20.94 33.36 -19.46
C GLY A 109 20.22 34.31 -18.48
N GLY A 110 20.17 33.93 -17.21
CA GLY A 110 19.57 34.71 -16.14
C GLY A 110 18.04 34.62 -16.05
N GLN A 111 17.39 33.91 -16.98
CA GLN A 111 15.94 33.72 -16.93
C GLN A 111 15.56 32.62 -15.93
N THR A 112 14.37 32.77 -15.34
CA THR A 112 13.68 31.71 -14.60
C THR A 112 12.36 31.43 -15.29
N LEU A 113 12.19 30.20 -15.75
CA LEU A 113 10.96 29.74 -16.40
C LEU A 113 10.20 28.84 -15.43
N THR A 114 8.87 28.99 -15.42
CA THR A 114 7.94 28.11 -14.70
C THR A 114 7.41 27.04 -15.67
N PRO A 115 6.57 26.08 -15.26
CA PRO A 115 6.10 25.02 -16.16
C PRO A 115 5.35 25.63 -17.35
N GLY A 116 5.71 25.27 -18.58
CA GLY A 116 5.44 26.13 -19.74
C GLY A 116 5.93 25.61 -21.10
N VAL A 117 5.26 26.05 -22.18
CA VAL A 117 5.80 26.00 -23.55
C VAL A 117 6.33 27.37 -23.89
N TYR A 118 7.58 27.43 -24.33
CA TYR A 118 8.32 28.65 -24.62
C TYR A 118 8.87 28.62 -26.04
N SER A 119 9.02 29.79 -26.67
CA SER A 119 9.64 29.93 -27.98
C SER A 119 10.53 31.16 -28.04
N THR A 120 11.70 31.08 -28.65
CA THR A 120 12.54 32.27 -28.92
C THR A 120 12.37 32.79 -30.34
N GLY A 121 11.81 31.99 -31.26
CA GLY A 121 11.58 32.36 -32.67
C GLY A 121 12.83 32.60 -33.52
N ALA A 122 14.04 32.52 -32.95
CA ALA A 122 15.30 32.75 -33.64
C ALA A 122 16.45 31.95 -32.98
N ALA A 123 17.64 32.01 -33.59
CA ALA A 123 18.86 31.50 -32.97
C ALA A 123 19.07 32.14 -31.60
N SER A 124 19.52 31.36 -30.63
CA SER A 124 19.53 31.73 -29.21
C SER A 124 20.83 31.33 -28.54
N THR A 125 21.14 32.01 -27.43
CA THR A 125 22.33 31.73 -26.63
C THR A 125 21.99 31.53 -25.17
N LEU A 126 22.68 30.59 -24.52
CA LEU A 126 22.63 30.40 -23.07
C LEU A 126 23.99 30.75 -22.46
N ASN A 127 24.12 31.97 -21.93
CA ASN A 127 25.30 32.43 -21.22
C ASN A 127 24.99 32.59 -19.73
N GLY A 128 25.72 31.90 -18.85
CA GLY A 128 25.35 31.79 -17.43
C GLY A 128 24.27 30.74 -17.20
N THR A 129 23.32 31.01 -16.31
CA THR A 129 22.34 30.00 -15.85
C THR A 129 20.93 30.27 -16.36
N LEU A 130 20.28 29.27 -16.96
CA LEU A 130 18.82 29.23 -17.11
C LEU A 130 18.24 28.42 -15.96
N THR A 131 17.24 28.95 -15.28
CA THR A 131 16.57 28.26 -14.17
C THR A 131 15.19 27.77 -14.60
N LEU A 132 14.90 26.49 -14.39
CA LEU A 132 13.57 25.90 -14.56
C LEU A 132 13.00 25.57 -13.18
N ASP A 133 11.94 26.26 -12.79
CA ASP A 133 11.30 26.15 -11.48
C ASP A 133 10.00 25.37 -11.59
N GLY A 134 9.97 24.17 -11.00
CA GLY A 134 8.78 23.31 -11.00
C GLY A 134 7.68 23.78 -10.05
N GLN A 135 7.93 24.80 -9.22
CA GLN A 135 6.98 25.37 -8.25
C GLN A 135 6.38 24.33 -7.29
N GLY A 136 7.15 23.31 -6.94
CA GLY A 136 6.75 22.19 -6.09
C GLY A 136 6.09 21.02 -6.82
N ASN A 137 5.88 21.12 -8.13
CA ASN A 137 5.28 20.07 -8.95
C ASN A 137 6.35 19.22 -9.65
N SER A 138 6.51 17.96 -9.23
CA SER A 138 7.45 17.01 -9.86
C SER A 138 7.06 16.58 -11.27
N ASN A 139 5.79 16.75 -11.64
CA ASN A 139 5.26 16.49 -12.98
C ASN A 139 5.26 17.76 -13.85
N ALA A 140 5.91 18.85 -13.41
CA ALA A 140 6.07 20.06 -14.20
C ALA A 140 6.76 19.76 -15.53
N ILE A 141 6.18 20.24 -16.64
CA ILE A 141 6.72 20.09 -17.99
C ILE A 141 7.27 21.44 -18.47
N PHE A 142 8.41 21.39 -19.15
CA PHE A 142 9.05 22.52 -19.81
C PHE A 142 9.32 22.13 -21.25
N ILE A 143 8.72 22.86 -22.20
CA ILE A 143 9.03 22.72 -23.63
C ILE A 143 9.63 24.04 -24.09
N ILE A 144 10.88 24.02 -24.53
CA ILE A 144 11.61 25.22 -24.97
C ILE A 144 11.96 25.08 -26.44
N ARG A 145 11.38 25.94 -27.27
CA ARG A 145 11.51 25.92 -28.72
C ARG A 145 12.45 27.02 -29.18
N ILE A 146 13.52 26.64 -29.85
CA ILE A 146 14.52 27.55 -30.42
C ILE A 146 14.32 27.58 -31.93
N GLY A 147 14.03 28.75 -32.47
CA GLY A 147 13.72 28.92 -33.91
C GLY A 147 14.94 28.81 -34.85
N GLY A 148 16.12 28.53 -34.31
CA GLY A 148 17.37 28.37 -35.05
C GLY A 148 18.39 27.61 -34.21
N ALA A 149 19.68 27.91 -34.40
CA ALA A 149 20.75 27.31 -33.61
C ALA A 149 20.69 27.72 -32.13
N LEU A 150 21.11 26.83 -31.23
CA LEU A 150 21.30 27.09 -29.81
C LEU A 150 22.77 26.90 -29.45
N SER A 151 23.43 27.94 -28.94
CA SER A 151 24.81 27.85 -28.44
C SER A 151 24.86 28.21 -26.96
N THR A 152 25.52 27.38 -26.16
CA THR A 152 25.78 27.69 -24.75
C THR A 152 27.17 28.27 -24.57
N GLY A 153 27.33 29.23 -23.65
CA GLY A 153 28.62 29.78 -23.28
C GLY A 153 29.43 28.81 -22.40
N ILE A 154 30.71 29.12 -22.20
CA ILE A 154 31.60 28.39 -21.30
C ILE A 154 30.99 28.36 -19.89
N SER A 155 30.98 27.20 -19.25
CA SER A 155 30.47 26.99 -17.89
C SER A 155 29.02 27.44 -17.67
N SER A 156 28.23 27.55 -18.73
CA SER A 156 26.79 27.81 -18.63
C SER A 156 26.04 26.62 -18.03
N ASN A 157 24.84 26.84 -17.50
CA ASN A 157 24.11 25.83 -16.75
C ASN A 157 22.60 25.89 -16.98
N VAL A 158 21.96 24.73 -17.08
CA VAL A 158 20.51 24.57 -16.91
C VAL A 158 20.25 24.07 -15.49
N SER A 159 19.71 24.94 -14.63
CA SER A 159 19.40 24.65 -13.24
C SER A 159 17.94 24.22 -13.09
N LEU A 160 17.70 23.16 -12.31
CA LEU A 160 16.35 22.69 -11.98
C LEU A 160 16.11 22.94 -10.49
N ILE A 161 15.03 23.63 -10.17
CA ILE A 161 14.61 23.92 -8.79
C ILE A 161 13.12 23.63 -8.61
N GLY A 162 12.63 23.71 -7.36
CA GLY A 162 11.20 23.60 -7.07
C GLY A 162 10.59 22.28 -7.56
N SER A 163 11.30 21.17 -7.40
CA SER A 163 10.90 19.82 -7.87
C SER A 163 10.88 19.63 -9.40
N ALA A 164 11.37 20.58 -10.21
CA ALA A 164 11.49 20.36 -11.64
C ALA A 164 12.34 19.10 -11.94
N SER A 165 11.80 18.21 -12.78
CA SER A 165 12.48 16.98 -13.19
C SER A 165 13.11 17.14 -14.57
N LEU A 166 14.37 16.72 -14.72
CA LEU A 166 15.08 16.77 -16.01
C LEU A 166 14.36 15.97 -17.10
N CYS A 167 13.62 14.94 -16.71
CA CYS A 167 12.88 14.05 -17.59
C CYS A 167 11.69 14.74 -18.26
N ASN A 168 11.23 15.86 -17.68
CA ASN A 168 10.12 16.65 -18.19
C ASN A 168 10.60 17.96 -18.85
N VAL A 169 11.89 18.07 -19.18
CA VAL A 169 12.47 19.20 -19.89
C VAL A 169 12.76 18.77 -21.33
N TYR A 170 12.14 19.45 -22.28
CA TYR A 170 12.23 19.16 -23.70
C TYR A 170 12.67 20.40 -24.48
N TRP A 171 13.60 20.21 -25.40
CA TRP A 171 14.11 21.26 -26.28
C TRP A 171 13.83 20.89 -27.73
N GLN A 172 13.16 21.76 -28.46
CA GLN A 172 13.07 21.68 -29.92
C GLN A 172 14.01 22.74 -30.49
N ILE A 173 15.00 22.35 -31.29
CA ILE A 173 16.01 23.28 -31.80
C ILE A 173 16.00 23.24 -33.33
N GLY A 174 15.66 24.35 -33.98
CA GLY A 174 15.56 24.48 -35.44
C GLY A 174 16.90 24.71 -36.15
N GLY A 175 17.99 24.21 -35.58
CA GLY A 175 19.35 24.37 -36.10
C GLY A 175 20.34 23.62 -35.23
N ALA A 176 21.64 23.90 -35.37
CA ALA A 176 22.66 23.22 -34.60
C ALA A 176 22.54 23.48 -33.09
N LEU A 177 22.83 22.47 -32.28
CA LEU A 177 23.04 22.58 -30.84
C LEU A 177 24.54 22.54 -30.56
N THR A 178 25.08 23.59 -29.95
CA THR A 178 26.48 23.64 -29.49
C THR A 178 26.54 23.85 -27.99
N LEU A 179 27.06 22.87 -27.25
CA LEU A 179 27.35 23.02 -25.82
C LEU A 179 28.78 23.53 -25.65
N GLY A 180 28.92 24.75 -25.13
CA GLY A 180 30.20 25.38 -24.82
C GLY A 180 30.99 24.64 -23.74
N ASP A 181 32.30 24.88 -23.69
CA ASP A 181 33.21 24.16 -22.80
C ASP A 181 32.73 24.17 -21.35
N ASN A 182 32.79 23.01 -20.70
CA ASN A 182 32.38 22.81 -19.31
C ASN A 182 30.94 23.24 -18.97
N SER A 183 30.08 23.44 -19.96
CA SER A 183 28.66 23.73 -19.71
C SER A 183 27.90 22.50 -19.21
N VAL A 184 26.81 22.70 -18.47
CA VAL A 184 25.91 21.64 -18.00
C VAL A 184 24.52 21.86 -18.60
N PHE A 185 24.13 20.99 -19.51
CA PHE A 185 22.83 21.01 -20.19
C PHE A 185 21.92 19.90 -19.65
N LYS A 186 20.61 20.17 -19.56
CA LYS A 186 19.64 19.22 -18.99
C LYS A 186 18.38 19.10 -19.83
N GLY A 187 17.88 17.87 -19.94
CA GLY A 187 16.65 17.54 -20.67
C GLY A 187 16.90 16.79 -21.98
N THR A 188 15.81 16.59 -22.72
CA THR A 188 15.83 15.93 -24.03
C THR A 188 15.85 16.97 -25.14
N ALA A 189 16.97 17.10 -25.83
CA ALA A 189 17.09 17.96 -27.00
C ALA A 189 16.80 17.19 -28.29
N ILE A 190 15.86 17.72 -29.08
CA ILE A 190 15.51 17.22 -30.41
C ILE A 190 15.86 18.31 -31.42
N VAL A 191 16.81 18.02 -32.29
CA VAL A 191 17.62 19.00 -33.01
C VAL A 191 17.46 18.78 -34.51
N ASP A 192 17.06 19.81 -35.23
CA ASP A 192 17.08 19.85 -36.70
C ASP A 192 18.40 20.44 -37.19
N GLY A 193 19.48 19.72 -36.89
CA GLY A 193 20.84 20.16 -37.15
C GLY A 193 21.89 19.32 -36.43
N ALA A 194 23.16 19.74 -36.57
CA ALA A 194 24.29 19.10 -35.91
C ALA A 194 24.27 19.31 -34.39
N ILE A 195 24.92 18.40 -33.67
CA ILE A 195 25.09 18.45 -32.21
C ILE A 195 26.59 18.46 -31.93
N HIS A 196 27.09 19.54 -31.35
CA HIS A 196 28.49 19.69 -30.97
C HIS A 196 28.60 19.84 -29.46
N LEU A 197 29.23 18.85 -28.81
CA LEU A 197 29.58 18.95 -27.40
C LEU A 197 31.06 19.30 -27.31
N LEU A 198 31.33 20.57 -27.03
CA LEU A 198 32.70 21.07 -26.88
C LEU A 198 33.31 20.58 -25.55
N GLU A 199 34.56 20.96 -25.29
CA GLU A 199 35.43 20.29 -24.32
C GLU A 199 34.82 20.25 -22.92
N GLY A 200 34.67 19.05 -22.36
CA GLY A 200 34.24 18.87 -20.98
C GLY A 200 32.79 19.24 -20.70
N SER A 201 31.99 19.62 -21.70
CA SER A 201 30.56 19.87 -21.51
C SER A 201 29.84 18.58 -21.07
N SER A 202 28.79 18.72 -20.27
CA SER A 202 27.99 17.62 -19.73
C SER A 202 26.52 17.75 -20.14
N LEU A 203 25.93 16.63 -20.53
CA LEU A 203 24.51 16.50 -20.86
C LEU A 203 23.84 15.50 -19.92
N GLN A 204 22.90 15.99 -19.10
CA GLN A 204 22.02 15.16 -18.28
C GLN A 204 20.67 15.04 -18.97
N GLY A 205 20.53 14.00 -19.78
CA GLY A 205 19.39 13.79 -20.66
C GLY A 205 19.81 13.21 -22.00
N ARG A 206 19.25 13.72 -23.10
CA ARG A 206 19.42 13.17 -24.45
C ARG A 206 19.65 14.27 -25.47
N ALA A 207 20.39 13.98 -26.53
CA ALA A 207 20.45 14.84 -27.72
C ALA A 207 20.24 14.00 -28.98
N LEU A 208 19.15 14.29 -29.70
CA LEU A 208 18.64 13.51 -30.81
C LEU A 208 18.54 14.42 -32.03
N SER A 209 19.22 14.08 -33.12
CA SER A 209 19.25 14.87 -34.35
C SER A 209 18.41 14.23 -35.45
N THR A 210 17.56 15.01 -36.11
CA THR A 210 16.84 14.62 -37.34
C THR A 210 17.75 14.63 -38.57
N ALA A 211 18.78 15.47 -38.57
CA ALA A 211 19.85 15.50 -39.58
C ALA A 211 21.01 16.38 -39.09
N GLY A 212 22.22 15.84 -39.06
CA GLY A 212 23.41 16.56 -38.64
C GLY A 212 24.44 15.66 -37.95
N ALA A 213 25.70 16.05 -38.03
CA ALA A 213 26.77 15.33 -37.34
C ALA A 213 26.66 15.48 -35.82
N ILE A 214 27.22 14.51 -35.10
CA ILE A 214 27.42 14.55 -33.65
C ILE A 214 28.92 14.50 -33.39
N ASP A 215 29.46 15.50 -32.71
CA ASP A 215 30.89 15.56 -32.36
C ASP A 215 31.07 15.76 -30.85
N LEU A 216 31.94 14.94 -30.25
CA LEU A 216 32.22 14.91 -28.81
C LEU A 216 33.70 15.18 -28.50
N HIS A 217 33.96 15.83 -27.36
CA HIS A 217 35.28 16.08 -26.81
C HIS A 217 35.29 16.05 -25.27
N ASN A 218 35.72 14.93 -24.70
CA ASN A 218 35.86 14.71 -23.24
C ASN A 218 34.57 14.94 -22.43
N ASN A 219 33.42 14.55 -22.98
CA ASN A 219 32.11 14.86 -22.39
C ASN A 219 31.60 13.80 -21.43
N VAL A 220 30.67 14.20 -20.54
CA VAL A 220 29.87 13.25 -19.75
C VAL A 220 28.41 13.38 -20.15
N VAL A 221 27.87 12.33 -20.79
CA VAL A 221 26.47 12.25 -21.18
C VAL A 221 25.78 11.12 -20.42
N THR A 222 24.70 11.45 -19.72
CA THR A 222 23.98 10.48 -18.89
C THR A 222 22.48 10.56 -19.14
N VAL A 223 21.90 9.44 -19.56
CA VAL A 223 20.45 9.25 -19.61
C VAL A 223 19.95 8.70 -18.28
N THR A 224 19.00 9.41 -17.67
CA THR A 224 18.18 8.83 -16.61
C THR A 224 17.09 7.96 -17.22
N THR A 225 17.03 6.70 -16.81
CA THR A 225 16.03 5.74 -17.29
C THR A 225 14.69 5.95 -16.60
N ASP A 226 13.62 5.58 -17.31
CA ASP A 226 12.27 5.62 -16.76
C ASP A 226 12.13 4.58 -15.64
N ASN A 227 11.42 5.01 -14.60
CA ASN A 227 11.03 4.17 -13.49
C ASN A 227 10.09 3.10 -14.02
N THR A 228 10.44 1.84 -13.79
CA THR A 228 9.52 0.72 -13.97
C THR A 228 9.43 -0.05 -12.67
N ILE A 229 8.26 -0.60 -12.38
CA ILE A 229 8.05 -1.50 -11.24
C ILE A 229 7.19 -2.67 -11.71
N ALA A 230 7.64 -3.89 -11.44
CA ALA A 230 6.95 -5.10 -11.83
C ALA A 230 6.93 -6.10 -10.66
N LEU A 231 5.80 -6.76 -10.45
CA LEU A 231 5.67 -7.78 -9.41
C LEU A 231 6.50 -9.01 -9.81
N SER A 232 7.40 -9.42 -8.94
CA SER A 232 8.32 -10.54 -9.23
C SER A 232 7.62 -11.90 -9.18
N VAL A 233 6.63 -12.06 -8.28
CA VAL A 233 5.86 -13.30 -8.12
C VAL A 233 4.37 -12.97 -8.20
N PRO A 234 3.67 -13.38 -9.28
CA PRO A 234 2.25 -13.11 -9.46
C PRO A 234 1.39 -13.53 -8.25
N GLY A 235 0.44 -12.67 -7.86
CA GLY A 235 -0.52 -12.95 -6.80
C GLY A 235 -0.03 -12.69 -5.37
N THR A 236 1.28 -12.59 -5.13
CA THR A 236 1.81 -12.28 -3.77
C THR A 236 1.39 -10.89 -3.27
N ASN A 237 1.00 -9.98 -4.16
CA ASN A 237 0.54 -8.64 -3.82
C ASN A 237 -0.87 -8.59 -3.20
N VAL A 238 -1.61 -9.70 -3.21
CA VAL A 238 -2.94 -9.82 -2.59
C VAL A 238 -2.93 -11.00 -1.63
N GLN A 239 -3.10 -10.73 -0.33
CA GLN A 239 -3.02 -11.76 0.72
C GLN A 239 -4.15 -11.65 1.72
N THR A 240 -4.61 -12.80 2.23
CA THR A 240 -5.49 -12.91 3.40
C THR A 240 -4.78 -13.75 4.44
N ILE A 241 -4.50 -13.16 5.60
CA ILE A 241 -3.64 -13.74 6.65
C ILE A 241 -4.25 -13.49 8.02
N CYS A 242 -3.72 -14.18 9.04
CA CYS A 242 -4.11 -13.95 10.42
C CYS A 242 -3.24 -12.87 11.07
N ILE A 243 -3.79 -12.12 12.01
CA ILE A 243 -2.99 -11.22 12.84
C ILE A 243 -1.82 -11.96 13.51
N ASN A 244 -0.67 -11.30 13.60
CA ASN A 244 0.60 -11.83 14.10
C ASN A 244 1.21 -12.98 13.31
N THR A 245 0.67 -13.34 12.14
CA THR A 245 1.30 -14.30 11.22
C THR A 245 2.11 -13.57 10.15
N PRO A 246 3.33 -14.04 9.81
CA PRO A 246 4.11 -13.42 8.75
C PRO A 246 3.37 -13.46 7.41
N ILE A 247 3.44 -12.38 6.65
CA ILE A 247 3.02 -12.40 5.25
C ILE A 247 4.02 -13.21 4.42
N THR A 248 3.57 -13.70 3.26
CA THR A 248 4.52 -14.08 2.21
C THR A 248 5.17 -12.81 1.69
N ASN A 249 6.50 -12.76 1.61
CA ASN A 249 7.20 -11.57 1.13
C ASN A 249 6.71 -11.18 -0.27
N ILE A 250 6.37 -9.91 -0.43
CA ILE A 250 5.95 -9.34 -1.71
C ILE A 250 7.17 -8.64 -2.31
N THR A 251 7.65 -9.14 -3.43
CA THR A 251 8.84 -8.61 -4.09
C THR A 251 8.48 -7.99 -5.44
N TYR A 252 9.08 -6.83 -5.71
CA TYR A 252 9.01 -6.18 -7.01
C TYR A 252 10.42 -5.95 -7.55
N THR A 253 10.59 -6.06 -8.86
CA THR A 253 11.77 -5.56 -9.56
C THR A 253 11.52 -4.15 -10.06
N SER A 254 12.56 -3.31 -10.06
CA SER A 254 12.48 -1.94 -10.54
C SER A 254 13.68 -1.50 -11.37
N THR A 255 13.47 -0.62 -12.33
CA THR A 255 14.52 0.11 -13.06
C THR A 255 14.41 1.62 -12.82
N GLY A 256 15.48 2.38 -13.06
CA GLY A 256 15.50 3.85 -12.99
C GLY A 256 15.49 4.46 -11.58
N ALA A 257 14.87 3.77 -10.62
CA ALA A 257 14.67 4.28 -9.27
C ALA A 257 15.93 4.25 -8.41
N THR A 258 16.03 5.23 -7.52
CA THR A 258 17.04 5.27 -6.45
C THR A 258 16.45 5.00 -5.07
N GLY A 259 15.13 4.86 -4.99
CA GLY A 259 14.41 4.52 -3.76
C GLY A 259 12.95 4.16 -4.01
N ALA A 260 12.23 3.89 -2.92
CA ALA A 260 10.79 3.71 -2.92
C ALA A 260 10.18 4.22 -1.62
N THR A 261 8.92 4.63 -1.71
CA THR A 261 8.08 4.98 -0.57
C THR A 261 6.90 4.02 -0.50
N PHE A 262 6.40 3.80 0.72
CA PHE A 262 5.36 2.83 1.01
C PHE A 262 4.26 3.51 1.81
N THR A 263 3.01 3.31 1.39
CA THR A 263 1.82 3.85 2.07
C THR A 263 0.77 2.76 2.22
N GLY A 264 -0.08 2.86 3.23
CA GLY A 264 -1.19 1.92 3.43
C GLY A 264 -0.82 0.52 3.91
N LEU A 265 0.43 0.28 4.33
CA LEU A 265 0.83 -0.99 4.96
C LEU A 265 0.25 -1.10 6.39
N PRO A 266 -0.17 -2.30 6.83
CA PRO A 266 -0.56 -2.52 8.22
C PRO A 266 0.63 -2.39 9.19
N ALA A 267 0.36 -2.03 10.44
CA ALA A 267 1.40 -1.99 11.47
C ALA A 267 2.07 -3.37 11.62
N GLY A 268 3.41 -3.39 11.72
CA GLY A 268 4.20 -4.63 11.77
C GLY A 268 4.64 -5.18 10.40
N VAL A 269 4.13 -4.60 9.29
CA VAL A 269 4.63 -4.85 7.94
C VAL A 269 5.39 -3.63 7.44
N THR A 270 6.56 -3.86 6.85
CA THR A 270 7.43 -2.80 6.34
C THR A 270 7.84 -3.07 4.90
N GLY A 271 8.12 -1.99 4.18
CA GLY A 271 8.73 -2.02 2.86
C GLY A 271 10.19 -1.60 2.92
N SER A 272 11.00 -2.17 2.03
CA SER A 272 12.40 -1.82 1.84
C SER A 272 12.75 -1.78 0.36
N PHE A 273 13.73 -0.95 0.02
CA PHE A 273 14.30 -0.83 -1.32
C PHE A 273 15.80 -1.09 -1.23
N ASN A 274 16.31 -2.06 -1.98
CA ASN A 274 17.73 -2.37 -2.04
C ASN A 274 18.15 -2.65 -3.50
N GLY A 275 19.00 -1.78 -4.05
CA GLY A 275 19.40 -1.84 -5.45
C GLY A 275 18.20 -1.68 -6.38
N ASN A 276 17.83 -2.75 -7.08
CA ASN A 276 16.70 -2.79 -8.02
C ASN A 276 15.52 -3.63 -7.51
N THR A 277 15.52 -3.97 -6.21
CA THR A 277 14.49 -4.84 -5.61
C THR A 277 13.76 -4.12 -4.49
N VAL A 278 12.43 -4.14 -4.57
CA VAL A 278 11.52 -3.74 -3.49
C VAL A 278 11.06 -5.00 -2.77
N THR A 279 11.08 -4.99 -1.44
CA THR A 279 10.54 -6.10 -0.62
C THR A 279 9.62 -5.56 0.45
N ILE A 280 8.39 -6.08 0.50
CA ILE A 280 7.43 -5.89 1.60
C ILE A 280 7.39 -7.18 2.42
N SER A 281 7.60 -7.08 3.73
CA SER A 281 7.68 -8.23 4.63
C SER A 281 7.26 -7.86 6.06
N GLY A 282 7.06 -8.87 6.90
CA GLY A 282 6.73 -8.69 8.32
C GLY A 282 5.45 -9.42 8.72
N SER A 283 4.98 -9.15 9.93
CA SER A 283 3.78 -9.75 10.51
C SER A 283 2.86 -8.62 11.00
N PRO A 284 1.62 -8.52 10.51
CA PRO A 284 0.75 -7.43 10.91
C PRO A 284 0.31 -7.61 12.37
N THR A 285 0.37 -6.53 13.14
CA THR A 285 0.04 -6.49 14.57
C THR A 285 -1.32 -5.87 14.86
N THR A 286 -2.07 -5.49 13.81
CA THR A 286 -3.43 -4.95 13.91
C THR A 286 -4.30 -5.41 12.75
N ALA A 287 -5.57 -5.67 13.04
CA ALA A 287 -6.62 -5.88 12.04
C ALA A 287 -7.55 -4.67 11.87
N THR A 288 -7.40 -3.63 12.70
CA THR A 288 -8.20 -2.41 12.62
C THR A 288 -7.85 -1.65 11.35
N GLY A 289 -8.83 -1.44 10.47
CA GLY A 289 -8.62 -0.85 9.14
C GLY A 289 -8.37 -1.85 8.03
N SER A 290 -8.44 -3.16 8.31
CA SER A 290 -8.46 -4.21 7.29
C SER A 290 -9.70 -4.08 6.39
N PRO A 291 -9.59 -4.23 5.05
CA PRO A 291 -8.37 -4.55 4.31
C PRO A 291 -7.43 -3.35 4.12
N PHE A 292 -6.12 -3.61 4.15
CA PHE A 292 -5.07 -2.61 3.95
C PHE A 292 -4.68 -2.56 2.47
N ASN A 293 -5.14 -1.53 1.77
CA ASN A 293 -4.68 -1.22 0.41
C ASN A 293 -3.38 -0.43 0.50
N TYR A 294 -2.30 -0.96 -0.07
CA TYR A 294 -1.00 -0.32 -0.05
C TYR A 294 -0.58 0.12 -1.44
N THR A 295 0.25 1.17 -1.48
CA THR A 295 0.90 1.66 -2.69
C THR A 295 2.39 1.77 -2.45
N VAL A 296 3.16 1.19 -3.38
CA VAL A 296 4.60 1.41 -3.53
C VAL A 296 4.79 2.46 -4.60
N THR A 297 5.50 3.53 -4.29
CA THR A 297 5.84 4.58 -5.24
C THR A 297 7.35 4.67 -5.34
N LEU A 298 7.89 4.43 -6.53
CA LEU A 298 9.33 4.59 -6.78
C LEU A 298 9.74 6.06 -6.70
N THR A 299 10.95 6.31 -6.23
CA THR A 299 11.56 7.64 -6.15
C THR A 299 12.90 7.68 -6.88
N GLY A 300 13.34 8.88 -7.28
CA GLY A 300 14.44 9.05 -8.23
C GLY A 300 13.99 8.74 -9.66
N GLY A 301 14.95 8.54 -10.56
CA GLY A 301 14.69 8.18 -11.96
C GLY A 301 13.81 9.17 -12.74
N CYS A 302 13.32 8.72 -13.89
CA CYS A 302 12.32 9.44 -14.70
C CYS A 302 10.91 8.85 -14.53
N GLY A 303 9.89 9.69 -14.64
CA GLY A 303 8.49 9.26 -14.57
C GLY A 303 8.03 8.83 -13.16
N SER A 304 6.71 8.69 -13.02
CA SER A 304 6.11 8.13 -11.81
C SER A 304 5.70 6.68 -12.06
N ALA A 305 6.24 5.77 -11.25
CA ALA A 305 5.89 4.35 -11.31
C ALA A 305 5.36 3.91 -9.94
N THR A 306 4.19 3.27 -9.96
CA THR A 306 3.53 2.78 -8.75
C THR A 306 3.10 1.34 -8.91
N ALA A 307 3.14 0.59 -7.81
CA ALA A 307 2.53 -0.73 -7.70
C ALA A 307 1.57 -0.76 -6.52
N ASN A 308 0.45 -1.46 -6.69
CA ASN A 308 -0.61 -1.52 -5.68
C ASN A 308 -0.88 -2.98 -5.29
N GLY A 309 -1.35 -3.18 -4.06
CA GLY A 309 -1.81 -4.46 -3.58
C GLY A 309 -2.67 -4.32 -2.32
N THR A 310 -3.13 -5.46 -1.81
CA THR A 310 -4.06 -5.51 -0.68
C THR A 310 -3.64 -6.59 0.31
N ILE A 311 -3.53 -6.24 1.58
CA ILE A 311 -3.32 -7.18 2.69
C ILE A 311 -4.58 -7.19 3.55
N THR A 312 -5.29 -8.30 3.58
CA THR A 312 -6.45 -8.51 4.45
C THR A 312 -5.99 -9.23 5.71
N VAL A 313 -6.09 -8.55 6.85
CA VAL A 313 -5.73 -9.11 8.16
C VAL A 313 -6.99 -9.58 8.87
N ASN A 314 -7.02 -10.84 9.26
CA ASN A 314 -8.14 -11.46 9.96
C ASN A 314 -7.78 -11.67 11.44
N ALA A 315 -8.62 -11.14 12.33
CA ALA A 315 -8.50 -11.33 13.77
C ALA A 315 -9.90 -11.55 14.37
N PRO A 316 -10.37 -12.80 14.53
CA PRO A 316 -11.65 -13.03 15.16
C PRO A 316 -11.60 -12.62 16.63
N THR A 317 -12.69 -12.03 17.11
CA THR A 317 -12.86 -11.65 18.51
C THR A 317 -13.05 -12.88 19.39
N ALA A 318 -12.67 -12.77 20.67
CA ALA A 318 -12.96 -13.82 21.64
C ALA A 318 -14.47 -14.09 21.72
N PRO A 319 -14.91 -15.36 21.88
CA PRO A 319 -16.30 -15.65 22.16
C PRO A 319 -16.76 -14.94 23.44
N ILE A 320 -17.92 -14.30 23.37
CA ILE A 320 -18.55 -13.65 24.52
C ILE A 320 -19.33 -14.72 25.30
N VAL A 321 -18.96 -14.92 26.56
CA VAL A 321 -19.67 -15.82 27.48
C VAL A 321 -20.98 -15.17 27.89
N GLY A 322 -22.09 -15.83 27.53
CA GLY A 322 -23.45 -15.48 27.91
C GLY A 322 -23.94 -16.30 29.11
N THR A 323 -25.22 -16.66 29.08
CA THR A 323 -25.87 -17.41 30.17
C THR A 323 -25.22 -18.77 30.41
N ILE A 324 -24.95 -19.07 31.68
CA ILE A 324 -24.47 -20.37 32.15
C ILE A 324 -25.62 -21.08 32.87
N THR A 325 -25.93 -22.30 32.45
CA THR A 325 -26.90 -23.17 33.14
C THR A 325 -26.13 -24.20 33.95
N GLN A 326 -26.39 -24.24 35.26
CA GLN A 326 -25.71 -25.16 36.18
C GLN A 326 -26.38 -26.54 36.20
N PRO A 327 -25.65 -27.61 36.57
CA PRO A 327 -26.23 -28.92 36.79
C PRO A 327 -27.34 -28.89 37.83
N THR A 328 -28.35 -29.74 37.64
CA THR A 328 -29.43 -30.00 38.60
C THR A 328 -29.39 -31.46 39.03
N CYS A 329 -30.07 -31.82 40.12
CA CYS A 329 -30.14 -33.20 40.61
C CYS A 329 -30.55 -34.23 39.53
N ASP A 330 -31.27 -33.81 38.49
CA ASP A 330 -31.72 -34.66 37.38
C ASP A 330 -30.78 -34.61 36.16
N VAL A 331 -29.97 -33.56 36.03
CA VAL A 331 -29.05 -33.34 34.90
C VAL A 331 -27.66 -33.02 35.42
N ALA A 332 -26.78 -34.01 35.39
CA ALA A 332 -25.41 -33.94 35.92
C ALA A 332 -24.44 -33.02 35.14
N THR A 333 -24.91 -32.33 34.12
CA THR A 333 -24.10 -31.48 33.24
C THR A 333 -24.71 -30.08 33.12
N GLY A 334 -23.85 -29.08 32.91
CA GLY A 334 -24.25 -27.71 32.64
C GLY A 334 -24.18 -27.36 31.16
N SER A 335 -24.46 -26.10 30.86
CA SER A 335 -24.32 -25.52 29.52
C SER A 335 -23.89 -24.06 29.56
N VAL A 336 -23.37 -23.56 28.45
CA VAL A 336 -23.04 -22.14 28.27
C VAL A 336 -23.45 -21.66 26.88
N VAL A 337 -24.01 -20.45 26.82
CA VAL A 337 -24.23 -19.74 25.55
C VAL A 337 -22.97 -18.95 25.21
N LEU A 338 -22.44 -19.14 24.00
CA LEU A 338 -21.36 -18.34 23.44
C LEU A 338 -21.94 -17.46 22.33
N SER A 339 -21.56 -16.18 22.32
CA SER A 339 -22.02 -15.18 21.34
C SER A 339 -20.86 -14.34 20.81
N GLY A 340 -21.12 -13.42 19.88
CA GLY A 340 -20.07 -12.63 19.22
C GLY A 340 -19.18 -13.47 18.30
N LEU A 341 -19.72 -14.57 17.77
CA LEU A 341 -19.00 -15.47 16.88
C LEU A 341 -18.82 -14.86 15.49
N PRO A 342 -17.75 -15.17 14.75
CA PRO A 342 -17.48 -14.63 13.42
C PRO A 342 -18.63 -14.92 12.44
N ALA A 343 -18.79 -14.06 11.43
CA ALA A 343 -19.67 -14.35 10.30
C ALA A 343 -19.10 -15.47 9.42
N GLY A 344 -19.98 -16.27 8.81
CA GLY A 344 -19.60 -17.44 8.03
C GLY A 344 -19.23 -18.64 8.91
N ASP A 345 -18.58 -19.63 8.34
CA ASP A 345 -18.21 -20.85 9.06
C ASP A 345 -17.15 -20.58 10.12
N TRP A 346 -17.34 -21.18 11.29
CA TRP A 346 -16.41 -21.13 12.41
C TRP A 346 -16.35 -22.46 13.14
N THR A 347 -15.30 -22.64 13.95
CA THR A 347 -15.11 -23.79 14.82
C THR A 347 -14.70 -23.35 16.22
N ILE A 348 -15.45 -23.75 17.24
CA ILE A 348 -15.14 -23.48 18.64
C ILE A 348 -14.23 -24.57 19.20
N ASN A 349 -13.20 -24.15 19.93
CA ASN A 349 -12.27 -25.01 20.66
C ASN A 349 -12.30 -24.65 22.15
N PRO A 350 -12.22 -25.63 23.07
CA PRO A 350 -12.17 -27.07 22.83
C PRO A 350 -13.51 -27.64 22.33
N GLY A 351 -13.46 -28.82 21.70
CA GLY A 351 -14.64 -29.57 21.26
C GLY A 351 -14.86 -29.65 19.75
N ALA A 352 -14.11 -28.87 18.95
CA ALA A 352 -14.21 -28.84 17.49
C ALA A 352 -15.64 -28.63 16.99
N ILE A 353 -16.39 -27.75 17.67
CA ILE A 353 -17.81 -27.53 17.40
C ILE A 353 -17.93 -26.55 16.23
N ALA A 354 -18.35 -27.05 15.07
CA ALA A 354 -18.57 -26.24 13.88
C ALA A 354 -19.93 -25.54 13.92
N GLY A 355 -20.00 -24.35 13.32
CA GLY A 355 -21.24 -23.62 13.15
C GLY A 355 -21.05 -22.40 12.25
N SER A 356 -22.13 -21.67 12.02
CA SER A 356 -22.13 -20.47 11.16
C SER A 356 -23.04 -19.35 11.65
N THR A 357 -23.63 -19.52 12.84
CA THR A 357 -24.50 -18.54 13.50
C THR A 357 -23.69 -17.60 14.39
N THR A 358 -24.24 -16.43 14.76
CA THR A 358 -23.56 -15.47 15.64
C THR A 358 -23.50 -15.90 17.11
N SER A 359 -24.20 -16.97 17.47
CA SER A 359 -24.21 -17.58 18.80
C SER A 359 -24.48 -19.08 18.74
N THR A 360 -24.01 -19.81 19.75
CA THR A 360 -24.31 -21.23 19.94
C THR A 360 -24.38 -21.59 21.43
N THR A 361 -24.97 -22.73 21.75
CA THR A 361 -25.00 -23.27 23.12
C THR A 361 -24.15 -24.53 23.19
N ILE A 362 -23.20 -24.55 24.11
CA ILE A 362 -22.41 -25.74 24.44
C ILE A 362 -23.08 -26.42 25.62
N SER A 363 -23.65 -27.59 25.40
CA SER A 363 -24.36 -28.38 26.42
C SER A 363 -23.56 -29.62 26.81
N GLY A 364 -23.93 -30.27 27.92
CA GLY A 364 -23.28 -31.51 28.35
C GLY A 364 -21.93 -31.28 29.03
N LEU A 365 -21.69 -30.08 29.55
CA LEU A 365 -20.43 -29.75 30.23
C LEU A 365 -20.41 -30.36 31.63
N ALA A 366 -19.38 -31.16 31.91
CA ALA A 366 -19.14 -31.66 33.27
C ALA A 366 -18.75 -30.51 34.23
N PRO A 367 -18.79 -30.72 35.55
CA PRO A 367 -18.25 -29.76 36.51
C PRO A 367 -16.78 -29.44 36.22
N GLY A 368 -16.45 -28.15 36.17
CA GLY A 368 -15.11 -27.68 35.82
C GLY A 368 -15.08 -26.24 35.34
N THR A 369 -13.88 -25.78 35.01
CA THR A 369 -13.63 -24.44 34.44
C THR A 369 -13.20 -24.58 32.99
N TYR A 370 -13.90 -23.90 32.08
CA TYR A 370 -13.66 -23.91 30.65
C TYR A 370 -13.35 -22.51 30.14
N ASN A 371 -12.58 -22.41 29.08
CA ASN A 371 -12.50 -21.21 28.24
C ASN A 371 -12.53 -21.66 26.77
N TYR A 372 -12.96 -20.76 25.90
CA TYR A 372 -13.22 -21.10 24.50
C TYR A 372 -12.49 -20.14 23.56
N THR A 373 -11.91 -20.67 22.51
CA THR A 373 -11.47 -19.90 21.33
C THR A 373 -12.37 -20.21 20.15
N VAL A 374 -12.41 -19.33 19.17
CA VAL A 374 -13.10 -19.56 17.90
C VAL A 374 -12.13 -19.42 16.74
N THR A 375 -12.19 -20.38 15.82
CA THR A 375 -11.47 -20.37 14.55
C THR A 375 -12.44 -19.91 13.47
N ASN A 376 -12.11 -18.87 12.71
CA ASN A 376 -12.95 -18.40 11.60
C ASN A 376 -12.68 -19.18 10.30
N ALA A 377 -13.45 -18.88 9.24
CA ALA A 377 -13.27 -19.48 7.92
C ALA A 377 -11.87 -19.26 7.28
N ALA A 378 -11.13 -18.22 7.70
CA ALA A 378 -9.76 -17.97 7.25
C ALA A 378 -8.71 -18.78 8.04
N GLY A 379 -9.13 -19.63 8.98
CA GLY A 379 -8.25 -20.42 9.85
C GLY A 379 -7.64 -19.65 11.02
N CYS A 380 -8.06 -18.41 11.25
CA CYS A 380 -7.53 -17.58 12.33
C CYS A 380 -8.23 -17.89 13.65
N ILE A 381 -7.45 -17.99 14.73
CA ILE A 381 -7.94 -18.34 16.06
C ILE A 381 -8.02 -17.08 16.92
N SER A 382 -9.12 -16.91 17.63
CA SER A 382 -9.31 -15.81 18.57
C SER A 382 -8.45 -15.97 19.83
N VAL A 383 -8.31 -14.90 20.61
CA VAL A 383 -7.94 -15.06 22.02
C VAL A 383 -9.03 -15.84 22.79
N ALA A 384 -8.67 -16.43 23.92
CA ALA A 384 -9.61 -17.19 24.75
C ALA A 384 -10.69 -16.27 25.34
N SER A 385 -11.89 -16.81 25.49
CA SER A 385 -12.97 -16.21 26.25
C SER A 385 -12.59 -16.08 27.72
N VAL A 386 -13.42 -15.35 28.48
CA VAL A 386 -13.42 -15.46 29.94
C VAL A 386 -13.78 -16.88 30.39
N ASN A 387 -13.48 -17.20 31.65
CA ASN A 387 -13.75 -18.51 32.22
C ASN A 387 -15.27 -18.75 32.37
N VAL A 388 -15.69 -19.95 31.98
CA VAL A 388 -17.00 -20.53 32.20
C VAL A 388 -16.85 -21.55 33.33
N VAL A 389 -17.57 -21.34 34.44
CA VAL A 389 -17.51 -22.24 35.61
C VAL A 389 -18.80 -23.04 35.69
N ILE A 390 -18.68 -24.36 35.57
CA ILE A 390 -19.74 -25.33 35.81
C ILE A 390 -19.50 -25.93 37.20
N ASN A 391 -20.43 -25.67 38.11
CA ASN A 391 -20.36 -26.13 39.49
C ASN A 391 -20.54 -27.64 39.57
N ALA A 392 -20.06 -28.23 40.66
CA ALA A 392 -20.41 -29.60 41.01
C ALA A 392 -21.94 -29.72 41.17
N LEU A 393 -22.46 -30.91 40.85
CA LEU A 393 -23.84 -31.26 41.07
C LEU A 393 -24.24 -30.94 42.53
N PRO A 394 -25.39 -30.28 42.78
CA PRO A 394 -25.89 -30.08 44.13
C PRO A 394 -25.96 -31.43 44.86
N ALA A 395 -25.47 -31.46 46.11
CA ALA A 395 -25.46 -32.71 46.88
C ALA A 395 -26.89 -33.23 47.09
N THR A 396 -27.13 -34.48 46.72
CA THR A 396 -28.40 -35.15 47.02
C THR A 396 -28.56 -35.25 48.54
N PRO A 397 -29.69 -34.79 49.11
CA PRO A 397 -30.01 -35.00 50.51
C PRO A 397 -29.86 -36.46 50.91
N SER A 398 -29.20 -36.74 52.03
CA SER A 398 -29.27 -38.06 52.65
C SER A 398 -30.71 -38.39 53.03
N ALA A 399 -31.12 -39.65 52.89
CA ALA A 399 -32.41 -40.11 53.36
C ALA A 399 -32.59 -39.76 54.86
N PRO A 400 -33.77 -39.30 55.30
CA PRO A 400 -34.01 -39.03 56.71
C PRO A 400 -33.77 -40.29 57.53
N ILE A 401 -33.03 -40.14 58.62
CA ILE A 401 -32.78 -41.22 59.57
C ILE A 401 -34.02 -41.35 60.45
N VAL A 402 -34.61 -42.55 60.47
CA VAL A 402 -35.75 -42.86 61.35
C VAL A 402 -35.24 -43.02 62.78
N GLY A 403 -35.66 -42.12 63.66
CA GLY A 403 -35.37 -42.12 65.08
C GLY A 403 -36.47 -42.83 65.89
N THR A 404 -36.72 -42.33 67.10
CA THR A 404 -37.68 -42.92 68.03
C THR A 404 -39.10 -42.93 67.44
N ILE A 405 -39.75 -44.10 67.51
CA ILE A 405 -41.16 -44.29 67.16
C ILE A 405 -41.95 -44.40 68.46
N THR A 406 -42.97 -43.57 68.64
CA THR A 406 -43.96 -43.71 69.71
C THR A 406 -45.22 -44.32 69.13
N GLN A 407 -45.57 -45.53 69.60
CA GLN A 407 -46.74 -46.26 69.14
C GLN A 407 -48.04 -45.69 69.75
N PRO A 408 -49.19 -45.81 69.05
CA PRO A 408 -50.47 -45.46 69.64
C PRO A 408 -50.77 -46.32 70.86
N THR A 409 -51.56 -45.77 71.77
CA THR A 409 -52.03 -46.46 72.98
C THR A 409 -53.56 -46.53 72.98
N CYS A 410 -54.14 -47.28 73.93
CA CYS A 410 -55.60 -47.35 74.06
C CYS A 410 -56.27 -45.99 74.37
N LEU A 411 -55.51 -44.97 74.77
CA LEU A 411 -56.00 -43.62 75.07
C LEU A 411 -55.66 -42.59 73.98
N VAL A 412 -54.69 -42.89 73.11
CA VAL A 412 -54.25 -42.00 72.02
C VAL A 412 -54.09 -42.83 70.75
N ALA A 413 -55.03 -42.67 69.82
CA ALA A 413 -55.14 -43.50 68.61
C ALA A 413 -54.06 -43.23 67.54
N THR A 414 -53.17 -42.27 67.77
CA THR A 414 -52.12 -41.87 66.82
C THR A 414 -50.72 -42.05 67.42
N GLY A 415 -49.75 -42.43 66.58
CA GLY A 415 -48.33 -42.47 66.92
C GLY A 415 -47.56 -41.21 66.47
N SER A 416 -46.26 -41.23 66.72
CA SER A 416 -45.31 -40.22 66.22
C SER A 416 -43.96 -40.85 65.84
N VAL A 417 -43.21 -40.16 64.99
CA VAL A 417 -41.85 -40.54 64.58
C VAL A 417 -40.94 -39.31 64.59
N VAL A 418 -39.71 -39.49 65.08
CA VAL A 418 -38.65 -38.50 64.94
C VAL A 418 -37.86 -38.81 63.67
N LEU A 419 -37.70 -37.83 62.78
CA LEU A 419 -36.79 -37.90 61.65
C LEU A 419 -35.57 -37.02 61.94
N SER A 420 -34.37 -37.55 61.73
CA SER A 420 -33.10 -36.85 61.92
C SER A 420 -32.21 -36.95 60.67
N GLY A 421 -31.04 -36.30 60.67
CA GLY A 421 -30.16 -36.26 59.50
C GLY A 421 -30.73 -35.42 58.34
N LEU A 422 -31.60 -34.45 58.65
CA LEU A 422 -32.21 -33.57 57.65
C LEU A 422 -31.20 -32.53 57.13
N PRO A 423 -31.31 -32.08 55.86
CA PRO A 423 -30.39 -31.11 55.27
C PRO A 423 -30.28 -29.80 56.07
N ALA A 424 -29.13 -29.14 55.99
CA ALA A 424 -28.99 -27.77 56.48
C ALA A 424 -29.75 -26.80 55.57
N GLY A 425 -30.42 -25.80 56.15
CA GLY A 425 -31.29 -24.88 55.42
C GLY A 425 -32.73 -25.38 55.32
N ASN A 426 -33.54 -24.75 54.46
CA ASN A 426 -34.95 -25.12 54.33
C ASN A 426 -35.09 -26.45 53.59
N TRP A 427 -35.98 -27.30 54.08
CA TRP A 427 -36.30 -28.61 53.50
C TRP A 427 -37.79 -28.88 53.57
N THR A 428 -38.25 -29.81 52.72
CA THR A 428 -39.61 -30.34 52.70
C THR A 428 -39.57 -31.86 52.81
N ILE A 429 -40.36 -32.44 53.73
CA ILE A 429 -40.54 -33.88 53.87
C ILE A 429 -41.87 -34.28 53.24
N ASN A 430 -41.83 -35.35 52.44
CA ASN A 430 -43.00 -36.01 51.87
C ASN A 430 -43.07 -37.46 52.37
N PRO A 431 -44.28 -38.00 52.62
CA PRO A 431 -45.60 -37.39 52.44
C PRO A 431 -45.92 -36.32 53.50
N GLY A 432 -46.81 -35.38 53.14
CA GLY A 432 -47.35 -34.36 54.06
C GLY A 432 -46.87 -32.93 53.82
N ALA A 433 -45.95 -32.70 52.86
CA ALA A 433 -45.40 -31.38 52.53
C ALA A 433 -44.90 -30.61 53.77
N ILE A 434 -44.27 -31.33 54.70
CA ILE A 434 -43.84 -30.77 55.99
C ILE A 434 -42.55 -29.98 55.75
N THR A 435 -42.61 -28.66 55.90
CA THR A 435 -41.46 -27.78 55.74
C THR A 435 -40.75 -27.53 57.07
N GLY A 436 -39.43 -27.45 57.05
CA GLY A 436 -38.65 -27.06 58.23
C GLY A 436 -37.25 -26.60 57.85
N SER A 437 -36.45 -26.23 58.85
CA SER A 437 -35.07 -25.79 58.67
C SER A 437 -34.11 -26.33 59.74
N THR A 438 -34.58 -27.26 60.58
CA THR A 438 -33.83 -27.89 61.67
C THR A 438 -33.26 -29.23 61.21
N THR A 439 -32.23 -29.75 61.89
CA THR A 439 -31.61 -31.04 61.54
C THR A 439 -32.45 -32.27 61.97
N SER A 440 -33.54 -32.05 62.70
CA SER A 440 -34.52 -33.08 63.10
C SER A 440 -35.93 -32.49 63.27
N ILE A 441 -36.95 -33.35 63.15
CA ILE A 441 -38.36 -33.01 63.39
C ILE A 441 -39.13 -34.21 63.95
N THR A 442 -40.14 -33.95 64.79
CA THR A 442 -41.11 -34.97 65.22
C THR A 442 -42.40 -34.82 64.45
N ILE A 443 -42.78 -35.84 63.68
CA ILE A 443 -44.08 -35.92 63.01
C ILE A 443 -45.04 -36.67 63.94
N SER A 444 -46.11 -36.01 64.37
CA SER A 444 -47.10 -36.55 65.30
C SER A 444 -48.46 -36.72 64.63
N GLY A 445 -49.36 -37.48 65.24
CA GLY A 445 -50.72 -37.66 64.72
C GLY A 445 -50.82 -38.72 63.61
N LEU A 446 -49.85 -39.64 63.54
CA LEU A 446 -49.81 -40.68 62.52
C LEU A 446 -50.78 -41.81 62.86
N ALA A 447 -51.65 -42.17 61.91
CA ALA A 447 -52.48 -43.36 62.05
C ALA A 447 -51.60 -44.64 62.01
N PRO A 448 -52.11 -45.81 62.46
CA PRO A 448 -51.39 -47.07 62.32
C PRO A 448 -51.08 -47.38 60.85
N GLY A 449 -49.81 -47.57 60.52
CA GLY A 449 -49.38 -47.85 59.16
C GLY A 449 -47.86 -47.79 58.98
N THR A 450 -47.40 -48.14 57.77
CA THR A 450 -46.00 -47.98 57.35
C THR A 450 -45.86 -46.71 56.53
N TYR A 451 -44.91 -45.85 56.91
CA TYR A 451 -44.66 -44.57 56.25
C TYR A 451 -43.24 -44.55 55.69
N ASN A 452 -43.09 -44.15 54.43
CA ASN A 452 -41.79 -43.90 53.80
C ASN A 452 -41.63 -42.39 53.62
N TYR A 453 -40.55 -41.82 54.16
CA TYR A 453 -40.29 -40.39 54.08
C TYR A 453 -39.15 -40.08 53.10
N THR A 454 -39.37 -39.10 52.23
CA THR A 454 -38.34 -38.49 51.39
C THR A 454 -38.14 -37.04 51.82
N VAL A 455 -36.92 -36.53 51.71
CA VAL A 455 -36.61 -35.13 51.99
C VAL A 455 -36.06 -34.45 50.74
N THR A 456 -36.51 -33.23 50.51
CA THR A 456 -36.04 -32.34 49.43
C THR A 456 -35.50 -31.08 50.09
N ASN A 457 -34.26 -30.70 49.80
CA ASN A 457 -33.71 -29.39 50.18
C ASN A 457 -34.14 -28.32 49.18
N ALA A 458 -34.22 -27.07 49.66
CA ALA A 458 -34.54 -25.90 48.84
C ALA A 458 -33.40 -25.51 47.89
#